data_AF-A0A8S2RQX6-F1
#
_entry.id   AF-A0A8S2RQX6-F1
#
_cell.length_a   1.000
_cell.length_b   1.000
_cell.length_c   1.000
_cell.angle_alpha   90.00
_cell.angle_beta   90.00
_cell.angle_gamma   90.00
#
_symmetry.space_group_name_H-M   'P 1'
#
loop_
_entity.id
_entity.type
_entity.pdbx_description
1 polymer ?
#
loop_
_entity_poly.entity_id
_entity_poly.type
_entity_poly.pdbx_seq_one_letter_code
_entity_poly.pdbx_strand_id
1 'polypeptide(L)'
;ETLSIVDFSLPLGESFLTDRIRIIKPYLLSATKFGLFQESLDCTESDQNTEWTLVNFDTLKASTDISNSENTMFYQAYQQMRNNAHIIFRRPTEQLWHAQYIGMHSTDHGGPYRDSITRICS
;
A
#
# COMPACT_ATOMS: atom_id res chain seq x y z
N GLU A 1 13.44 -43.49 -18.43
CA GLU A 1 13.23 -42.43 -17.42
C GLU A 1 12.69 -41.20 -18.14
N THR A 2 11.49 -40.75 -17.78
CA THR A 2 10.94 -39.50 -18.29
C THR A 2 11.55 -38.36 -17.47
N LEU A 3 12.58 -37.71 -18.02
CA LEU A 3 13.07 -36.44 -17.50
C LEU A 3 11.88 -35.48 -17.42
N SER A 4 11.54 -35.06 -16.21
CA SER A 4 10.58 -33.98 -16.01
C SER A 4 11.11 -32.76 -16.74
N ILE A 5 10.38 -32.28 -17.75
CA ILE A 5 10.73 -31.09 -18.53
C ILE A 5 10.87 -29.85 -17.61
N VAL A 6 10.30 -29.91 -16.40
CA VAL A 6 10.35 -28.86 -15.40
C VAL A 6 10.76 -29.45 -14.06
N ASP A 7 11.90 -29.03 -13.53
CA ASP A 7 12.36 -29.41 -12.19
C ASP A 7 12.50 -28.16 -11.33
N PHE A 8 11.60 -28.01 -10.34
CA PHE A 8 11.60 -26.88 -9.41
C PHE A 8 12.61 -27.02 -8.27
N SER A 9 13.31 -28.14 -8.16
CA SER A 9 14.40 -28.31 -7.19
C SER A 9 15.71 -27.64 -7.62
N LEU A 10 15.87 -27.35 -8.92
CA LEU A 10 17.05 -26.70 -9.49
C LEU A 10 17.23 -25.26 -9.00
N PRO A 11 18.44 -24.76 -8.71
CA PRO A 11 18.70 -23.35 -8.45
C PRO A 11 18.24 -22.39 -9.57
N LEU A 12 18.16 -21.09 -9.27
CA LEU A 12 17.89 -20.06 -10.29
C LEU A 12 19.07 -20.02 -11.28
N GLY A 13 18.77 -20.00 -12.58
CA GLY A 13 19.75 -19.92 -13.66
C GLY A 13 20.12 -21.26 -14.30
N GLU A 14 19.73 -22.40 -13.72
CA GLU A 14 20.09 -23.72 -14.24
C GLU A 14 19.12 -24.27 -15.29
N SER A 15 17.88 -23.77 -15.33
CA SER A 15 16.89 -24.15 -16.34
C SER A 15 16.06 -22.95 -16.75
N PHE A 16 16.23 -22.53 -18.01
CA PHE A 16 15.49 -21.41 -18.59
C PHE A 16 13.97 -21.62 -18.48
N LEU A 17 13.48 -22.83 -18.77
CA LEU A 17 12.05 -23.12 -18.72
C LEU A 17 11.53 -23.13 -17.28
N THR A 18 12.26 -23.76 -16.34
CA THR A 18 11.88 -23.75 -14.91
C THR A 18 11.82 -22.32 -14.39
N ASP A 19 12.79 -21.48 -14.71
CA ASP A 19 12.84 -20.10 -14.25
C ASP A 19 11.73 -19.25 -14.86
N ARG A 20 11.40 -19.45 -16.14
CA ARG A 20 10.23 -18.79 -16.75
C ARG A 20 8.93 -19.21 -16.05
N ILE A 21 8.77 -20.48 -15.69
CA ILE A 21 7.58 -20.93 -14.97
C ILE A 21 7.55 -20.38 -13.54
N ARG A 22 8.69 -20.28 -12.85
CA ARG A 22 8.78 -19.59 -11.54
C ARG A 22 8.35 -18.13 -11.64
N ILE A 23 8.76 -17.43 -12.70
CA ILE A 23 8.36 -16.05 -12.96
C ILE A 23 6.87 -15.95 -13.26
N ILE A 24 6.29 -16.90 -14.00
CA ILE A 24 4.86 -16.90 -14.36
C ILE A 24 3.97 -17.30 -13.17
N LYS A 25 4.46 -18.15 -12.26
CA LYS A 25 3.73 -18.66 -11.09
C LYS A 25 2.97 -17.60 -10.28
N PRO A 26 3.54 -16.42 -9.92
CA PRO A 26 2.78 -15.37 -9.23
C PRO A 26 1.60 -14.85 -10.07
N TYR A 27 1.74 -14.79 -11.39
CA TYR A 27 0.70 -14.33 -12.33
C TYR A 27 -0.35 -15.40 -12.66
N LEU A 28 -0.09 -16.68 -12.34
CA LEU A 28 -1.09 -17.74 -12.51
C LEU A 28 -2.34 -17.40 -11.71
N LEU A 29 -3.49 -17.49 -12.38
CA LEU A 29 -4.80 -17.20 -11.81
C LEU A 29 -4.89 -15.78 -11.22
N SER A 30 -4.14 -14.81 -11.77
CA SER A 30 -4.17 -13.42 -11.28
C SER A 30 -5.60 -12.88 -11.21
N ALA A 31 -6.40 -13.06 -12.26
CA ALA A 31 -7.81 -12.66 -12.28
C ALA A 31 -8.62 -13.28 -11.15
N THR A 32 -8.47 -14.59 -10.90
CA THR A 32 -9.14 -15.28 -9.79
C THR A 32 -8.67 -14.75 -8.43
N LYS A 33 -7.36 -14.52 -8.26
CA LYS A 33 -6.79 -13.97 -7.03
C LYS A 33 -7.30 -12.57 -6.74
N PHE A 34 -7.35 -11.70 -7.76
CA PHE A 34 -7.90 -10.35 -7.65
C PHE A 34 -9.40 -10.40 -7.33
N GLY A 35 -10.17 -11.30 -7.95
CA GLY A 35 -11.59 -11.49 -7.65
C GLY A 35 -11.83 -11.91 -6.20
N LEU A 36 -11.15 -12.96 -5.72
CA LEU A 36 -11.25 -13.43 -4.33
C LEU A 36 -10.76 -12.38 -3.32
N PHE A 37 -9.75 -11.59 -3.70
CA PHE A 37 -9.28 -10.49 -2.86
C PHE A 37 -10.34 -9.39 -2.75
N GLN A 38 -10.99 -9.02 -3.84
CA GLN A 38 -12.09 -8.06 -3.83
C GLN A 38 -13.24 -8.56 -2.96
N GLU A 39 -13.68 -9.81 -3.13
CA GLU A 39 -14.72 -10.41 -2.29
C GLU A 39 -14.35 -10.36 -0.80
N SER A 40 -13.08 -10.62 -0.47
CA SER A 40 -12.59 -10.51 0.90
C SER A 40 -12.59 -9.08 1.42
N LEU A 41 -12.26 -8.09 0.58
CA LEU A 41 -12.33 -6.68 0.97
C LEU A 41 -13.79 -6.32 1.27
N ASP A 42 -14.70 -6.58 0.34
CA ASP A 42 -16.13 -6.30 0.46
C ASP A 42 -16.74 -6.92 1.74
N CYS A 43 -16.37 -8.17 2.06
CA CYS A 43 -16.84 -8.85 3.27
C CYS A 43 -16.30 -8.25 4.58
N THR A 44 -15.17 -7.55 4.52
CA THR A 44 -14.51 -6.98 5.70
C THR A 44 -14.66 -5.47 5.81
N GLU A 45 -15.42 -4.85 4.90
CA GLU A 45 -15.76 -3.45 4.93
C GLU A 45 -16.47 -3.06 6.24
N SER A 46 -16.22 -1.84 6.68
CA SER A 46 -16.84 -1.25 7.86
C SER A 46 -17.52 0.05 7.48
N ASP A 47 -18.85 0.04 7.48
CA ASP A 47 -19.68 1.23 7.23
C ASP A 47 -19.91 2.05 8.52
N GLN A 48 -18.89 2.10 9.38
CA GLN A 48 -18.95 2.99 10.53
C GLN A 48 -18.92 4.43 10.02
N ASN A 49 -20.03 5.15 10.18
CA ASN A 49 -20.15 6.57 9.88
C ASN A 49 -19.24 7.37 10.84
N THR A 50 -17.95 7.39 10.52
CA THR A 50 -16.91 8.08 11.27
C THR A 50 -16.50 9.30 10.47
N GLU A 51 -16.24 10.40 11.18
CA GLU A 51 -15.68 11.60 10.57
C GLU A 51 -14.44 11.27 9.74
N TRP A 52 -14.21 12.09 8.71
CA TRP A 52 -13.03 11.95 7.87
C TRP A 52 -11.76 12.07 8.71
N THR A 53 -10.84 11.11 8.56
CA THR A 53 -9.54 11.21 9.21
C THR A 53 -8.70 12.27 8.50
N LEU A 54 -8.38 13.34 9.21
CA LEU A 54 -7.44 14.36 8.77
C LEU A 54 -6.02 13.96 9.20
N VAL A 55 -5.11 13.88 8.24
CA VAL A 55 -3.69 13.59 8.48
C VAL A 55 -2.89 14.82 8.12
N ASN A 56 -2.23 15.38 9.13
CA ASN A 56 -1.39 16.55 8.98
C ASN A 56 0.05 16.15 8.68
N PHE A 57 0.66 16.82 7.72
CA PHE A 57 2.01 16.56 7.27
C PHE A 57 2.85 17.83 7.35
N ASP A 58 3.91 17.76 8.17
CA ASP A 58 4.99 18.73 8.17
C ASP A 58 6.08 18.27 7.20
N THR A 59 6.00 18.76 5.96
CA THR A 59 6.96 18.41 4.92
C THR A 59 8.34 19.02 5.16
N LEU A 60 8.41 20.15 5.88
CA LEU A 60 9.69 20.79 6.21
C LEU A 60 10.44 19.89 7.19
N LYS A 61 9.78 19.50 8.28
CA LYS A 61 10.35 18.59 9.27
C LYS A 61 10.78 17.26 8.65
N ALA A 62 9.97 16.71 7.73
CA ALA A 62 10.31 15.49 7.02
C ALA A 62 11.50 15.63 6.07
N SER A 63 11.75 16.81 5.52
CA SER A 63 12.84 17.07 4.58
C SER A 63 14.18 17.39 5.24
N THR A 64 14.16 17.96 6.46
CA THR A 64 15.36 18.51 7.10
C THR A 64 16.12 17.52 7.98
N ASP A 65 15.46 16.49 8.51
CA ASP A 65 16.04 15.60 9.52
C ASP A 65 15.89 14.12 9.13
N ILE A 66 16.58 13.75 8.04
CA ILE A 66 16.55 12.40 7.45
C ILE A 66 17.09 11.34 8.42
N SER A 67 17.95 11.74 9.36
CA SER A 67 18.48 10.86 10.42
C SER A 67 17.44 10.45 11.47
N ASN A 68 16.38 11.23 11.60
CA ASN A 68 15.34 10.98 12.60
C ASN A 68 14.14 10.31 11.95
N SER A 69 13.98 9.01 12.19
CA SER A 69 12.88 8.21 11.66
C SER A 69 11.50 8.75 12.09
N GLU A 70 11.43 9.49 13.20
CA GLU A 70 10.20 10.10 13.72
C GLU A 70 9.73 11.32 12.92
N ASN A 71 10.60 11.89 12.08
CA ASN A 71 10.28 13.07 11.29
C ASN A 71 9.77 12.71 9.90
N THR A 72 9.88 11.46 9.48
CA THR A 72 9.43 10.99 8.16
C THR A 72 7.92 11.16 7.97
N MET A 73 7.51 11.38 6.71
CA MET A 73 6.09 11.42 6.33
C MET A 73 5.35 10.14 6.74
N PHE A 74 6.00 8.98 6.59
CA PHE A 74 5.48 7.70 7.06
C PHE A 74 5.20 7.71 8.56
N TYR A 75 6.17 8.12 9.38
CA TYR A 75 5.99 8.12 10.83
C TYR A 75 4.90 9.11 11.28
N GLN A 76 4.83 10.29 10.66
CA GLN A 76 3.77 11.27 10.92
C GLN A 76 2.38 10.69 10.63
N ALA A 77 2.22 9.99 9.50
CA ALA A 77 1.00 9.27 9.14
C ALA A 77 0.68 8.13 10.12
N TYR A 78 1.68 7.31 10.44
CA TYR A 78 1.54 6.19 11.37
C TYR A 78 1.08 6.64 12.75
N GLN A 79 1.71 7.68 13.32
CA GLN A 79 1.35 8.21 14.64
C GLN A 79 -0.11 8.67 14.69
N GLN A 80 -0.61 9.31 13.64
CA GLN A 80 -1.98 9.82 13.57
C GLN A 80 -3.03 8.71 13.35
N MET A 81 -2.68 7.65 12.61
CA MET A 81 -3.65 6.63 12.20
C MET A 81 -3.63 5.35 13.04
N ARG A 82 -2.52 5.03 13.74
CA ARG A 82 -2.32 3.71 14.37
C ARG A 82 -3.45 3.26 15.30
N ASN A 83 -4.05 4.17 16.06
CA ASN A 83 -5.08 3.83 17.04
C ASN A 83 -6.42 3.44 16.38
N ASN A 84 -6.70 3.98 15.18
CA ASN A 84 -7.96 3.79 14.47
C ASN A 84 -7.77 3.08 13.12
N ALA A 85 -6.62 2.44 12.90
CA ALA A 85 -6.27 1.82 11.61
C ALA A 85 -7.34 0.83 11.12
N HIS A 86 -7.90 0.02 12.03
CA HIS A 86 -8.96 -0.94 11.72
C HIS A 86 -10.25 -0.30 11.18
N ILE A 87 -10.52 0.96 11.53
CA ILE A 87 -11.68 1.72 11.03
C ILE A 87 -11.30 2.45 9.73
N ILE A 88 -10.12 3.07 9.70
CA ILE A 88 -9.66 3.89 8.57
C ILE A 88 -9.48 3.05 7.29
N PHE A 89 -8.83 1.88 7.40
CA PHE A 89 -8.45 1.07 6.23
C PHE A 89 -9.51 0.10 5.74
N ARG A 90 -10.67 0.04 6.39
CA ARG A 90 -11.79 -0.85 6.01
C ARG A 90 -12.96 -0.10 5.38
N ARG A 91 -12.72 1.13 4.92
CA ARG A 91 -13.76 1.93 4.25
C ARG A 91 -13.88 1.53 2.77
N PRO A 92 -15.09 1.56 2.20
CA PRO A 92 -15.33 1.30 0.77
C PRO A 92 -14.87 2.46 -0.14
N THR A 93 -14.30 3.52 0.43
CA THR A 93 -13.94 4.74 -0.30
C THR A 93 -12.51 4.66 -0.82
N GLU A 94 -12.28 5.13 -2.06
CA GLU A 94 -10.92 5.21 -2.64
C GLU A 94 -9.98 6.11 -1.82
N GLN A 95 -10.54 7.11 -1.15
CA GLN A 95 -9.81 7.98 -0.23
C GLN A 95 -10.07 7.53 1.20
N LEU A 96 -8.99 7.25 1.93
CA LEU A 96 -9.06 6.78 3.32
C LEU A 96 -8.79 7.89 4.35
N TRP A 97 -8.09 8.96 3.94
CA TRP A 97 -7.83 10.14 4.76
C TRP A 97 -7.75 11.42 3.91
N HIS A 98 -7.95 12.56 4.57
CA HIS A 98 -7.64 13.87 4.01
C HIS A 98 -6.22 14.26 4.39
N ALA A 99 -5.37 14.52 3.40
CA ALA A 99 -4.01 15.01 3.64
C ALA A 99 -4.02 16.55 3.74
N GLN A 100 -3.46 17.08 4.83
CA GLN A 100 -3.25 18.51 5.00
C GLN A 100 -1.76 18.78 5.22
N TYR A 101 -1.17 19.56 4.32
CA TYR A 101 0.23 19.96 4.41
C TYR A 101 0.34 21.27 5.19
N ILE A 102 1.10 21.25 6.28
CA ILE A 102 1.26 22.43 7.13
C ILE A 102 1.94 23.55 6.32
N GLY A 103 1.29 24.72 6.29
CA GLY A 103 1.78 25.89 5.55
C GLY A 103 1.43 25.90 4.07
N MET A 104 0.87 24.83 3.50
CA MET A 104 0.35 24.82 2.14
C MET A 104 -1.17 25.01 2.15
N HIS A 105 -1.66 25.99 1.40
CA HIS A 105 -3.10 26.21 1.23
C HIS A 105 -3.57 25.40 0.01
N SER A 106 -3.87 24.11 0.20
CA SER A 106 -4.49 23.29 -0.84
C SER A 106 -6.01 23.30 -0.68
N THR A 107 -6.73 23.76 -1.70
CA THR A 107 -8.21 23.70 -1.78
C THR A 107 -8.73 22.44 -2.46
N ASP A 108 -7.84 21.59 -3.00
CA ASP A 108 -8.17 20.28 -3.57
C ASP A 108 -7.95 19.18 -2.53
N HIS A 109 -8.88 18.22 -2.45
CA HIS A 109 -8.80 17.08 -1.53
C HIS A 109 -8.22 15.82 -2.17
N GLY A 110 -8.26 15.68 -3.50
CA GLY A 110 -7.82 14.48 -4.22
C GLY A 110 -6.33 14.49 -4.55
N GLY A 111 -5.80 15.63 -4.98
CA GLY A 111 -4.36 15.81 -5.24
C GLY A 111 -3.48 15.53 -4.02
N PRO A 112 -3.75 16.15 -2.86
CA PRO A 112 -2.96 15.93 -1.65
C PRO A 112 -2.99 14.48 -1.16
N TYR A 113 -4.11 13.76 -1.31
CA TYR A 113 -4.18 12.35 -0.91
C TYR A 113 -3.19 11.49 -1.71
N ARG A 114 -3.22 11.56 -3.04
CA ARG A 114 -2.31 10.80 -3.92
C ARG A 114 -0.84 11.18 -3.71
N ASP A 115 -0.57 12.48 -3.54
CA ASP A 115 0.77 12.97 -3.23
C ASP A 115 1.26 12.44 -1.87
N SER A 116 0.40 12.40 -0.85
CA SER A 116 0.76 11.88 0.46
C SER A 116 1.14 10.39 0.43
N ILE A 117 0.40 9.55 -0.32
CA ILE A 117 0.76 8.14 -0.52
C ILE A 117 2.14 8.03 -1.16
N THR A 118 2.38 8.79 -2.22
CA THR A 118 3.65 8.77 -2.95
C THR A 118 4.83 9.11 -2.04
N ARG A 119 4.68 10.15 -1.21
CA ARG A 119 5.71 10.61 -0.27
C ARG A 119 5.91 9.71 0.95
N ILE A 120 4.89 8.94 1.33
CA ILE A 120 5.00 7.94 2.39
C ILE A 120 5.81 6.72 1.92
N CYS A 121 5.69 6.37 0.63
CA CYS A 121 6.34 5.19 0.05
C CYS A 121 7.70 5.46 -0.61
N SER A 122 8.12 6.71 -0.73
CA SER A 122 9.42 7.14 -1.26
C SER A 122 10.50 7.15 -0.19
#